data_AF-A0A2D7UZN1-F1
#
_entry.id   AF-A0A2D7UZN1-F1
#
_cell.length_a   1.000
_cell.length_b   1.000
_cell.length_c   1.000
_cell.angle_alpha   90.00
_cell.angle_beta   90.00
_cell.angle_gamma   90.00
#
_symmetry.space_group_name_H-M   'P 1'
#
loop_
_entity.id
_entity.type
_entity.pdbx_description
1 polymer ?
#
loop_
_entity_poly.entity_id
_entity_poly.type
_entity_poly.pdbx_seq_one_letter_code
_entity_poly.pdbx_strand_id
1 'polypeptide(L)'
;MRALGNLARASLALLGIYLMSLLVDAPRWASGGVEMVAPTAQFADALMVDWSFSLVILGALLAMAMIGASYLVRDERLENLIWNESGIEVGPAPSKRSSVAVKMDTASGDELQKLADYLRASSQTVFDFFRSIDLDDSGEIDTMEFQLALNKASIANLPPWDVDELVNQMDLNNDGKLDLPELDLALMSLTTDSGGEEE
;
A
#
# COMPACT_ATOMS: atom_id res chain seq x y z
N MET A 1 40.94 26.28 -57.83
CA MET A 1 40.69 25.91 -56.41
C MET A 1 40.54 27.13 -55.48
N ARG A 2 41.42 28.14 -55.51
CA ARG A 2 41.31 29.36 -54.66
C ARG A 2 40.04 30.19 -54.86
N ALA A 3 39.57 30.34 -56.10
CA ALA A 3 38.35 31.09 -56.42
C ALA A 3 37.08 30.44 -55.83
N LEU A 4 37.02 29.10 -55.80
CA LEU A 4 35.88 28.37 -55.23
C LEU A 4 35.82 28.52 -53.70
N GLY A 5 36.98 28.52 -53.03
CA GLY A 5 37.06 28.78 -51.59
C GLY A 5 36.68 30.21 -51.20
N ASN A 6 37.05 31.20 -52.01
CA ASN A 6 36.66 32.59 -51.79
C ASN A 6 35.15 32.81 -52.02
N LEU A 7 34.56 32.12 -52.99
CA LEU A 7 33.13 32.14 -53.24
C LEU A 7 32.31 31.54 -52.09
N ALA A 8 32.75 30.40 -51.54
CA ALA A 8 32.11 29.77 -50.38
C ALA A 8 32.19 30.64 -49.11
N ARG A 9 33.28 31.39 -48.93
CA ARG A 9 33.41 32.35 -47.82
C ARG A 9 32.50 33.57 -48.01
N ALA A 10 32.38 34.06 -49.24
CA ALA A 10 31.48 35.15 -49.57
C ALA A 10 30.00 34.75 -49.39
N SER A 11 29.62 33.53 -49.77
CA SER A 11 28.25 33.05 -49.57
C SER A 11 27.91 32.87 -48.09
N LEU A 12 28.85 32.39 -47.28
CA LEU A 12 28.66 32.28 -45.83
C LEU A 12 28.53 33.66 -45.16
N ALA A 13 29.33 34.63 -45.60
CA ALA A 13 29.23 36.01 -45.10
C ALA A 13 27.88 36.64 -45.48
N LEU A 14 27.41 36.45 -46.72
CA LEU A 14 26.11 36.94 -47.16
C LEU A 14 24.95 36.26 -46.43
N LEU A 15 25.04 34.94 -46.20
CA LEU A 15 24.07 34.21 -45.37
C LEU A 15 24.06 34.74 -43.94
N GLY A 16 25.23 34.99 -43.35
CA GLY A 16 25.35 35.55 -42.01
C GLY A 16 24.72 36.94 -41.90
N ILE A 17 24.96 37.81 -42.89
CA ILE A 17 24.36 39.14 -42.95
C ILE A 17 22.83 39.04 -43.12
N TYR A 18 22.35 38.14 -43.98
CA TYR A 18 20.93 37.92 -44.20
C TYR A 18 20.22 37.41 -42.93
N LEU A 19 20.82 36.43 -42.24
CA LEU A 19 20.30 35.93 -40.98
C LEU A 19 20.33 36.99 -39.88
N MET A 20 21.36 37.84 -39.84
CA MET A 20 21.43 38.96 -38.90
C MET A 20 20.32 39.99 -39.18
N SER A 21 20.04 40.31 -40.44
CA SER A 21 18.94 41.19 -40.82
C SER A 21 17.59 40.64 -40.34
N LEU A 22 17.33 39.35 -40.56
CA LEU A 22 16.12 38.69 -40.07
C LEU A 22 16.04 38.65 -38.54
N LEU A 23 17.19 38.51 -37.85
CA LEU A 23 17.25 38.50 -36.40
C LEU A 23 16.86 39.87 -35.81
N VAL A 24 17.33 40.95 -36.43
CA VAL A 24 17.10 42.33 -35.98
C VAL A 24 15.68 42.78 -36.29
N ASP A 25 15.15 42.46 -37.47
CA ASP A 25 13.77 42.79 -37.86
C ASP A 25 12.72 41.86 -37.22
N ALA A 26 13.15 40.89 -36.42
CA ALA A 26 12.23 39.95 -35.80
C ALA A 26 11.24 40.72 -34.90
N PRO A 27 9.91 40.57 -35.10
CA PRO A 27 8.89 41.36 -34.39
C PRO A 27 8.92 41.19 -32.86
N ARG A 28 9.61 40.16 -32.36
CA ARG A 28 9.91 39.94 -30.94
C ARG A 28 10.75 41.04 -30.27
N TRP A 29 11.53 41.80 -31.04
CA TRP A 29 12.29 42.94 -30.51
C TRP A 29 11.51 44.26 -30.61
N ALA A 30 10.52 44.31 -31.50
CA ALA A 30 9.69 45.49 -31.73
C ALA A 30 8.56 45.63 -30.68
N SER A 31 8.17 44.53 -30.02
CA SER A 31 7.27 44.60 -28.87
C SER A 31 8.05 45.10 -27.65
N GLY A 32 8.04 46.41 -27.43
CA GLY A 32 8.47 47.00 -26.17
C GLY A 32 7.73 46.32 -25.03
N GLY A 33 8.44 45.51 -24.26
CA GLY A 33 7.98 44.88 -23.02
C GLY A 33 6.55 44.34 -23.08
N VAL A 34 6.28 43.31 -23.90
CA VAL A 34 5.25 42.38 -23.44
C VAL A 34 5.87 41.72 -22.22
N GLU A 35 5.46 42.22 -21.06
CA GLU A 35 5.78 41.66 -19.76
C GLU A 35 5.42 40.17 -19.85
N MET A 36 6.43 39.34 -20.11
CA MET A 36 6.29 37.89 -20.02
C MET A 36 6.22 37.58 -18.52
N VAL A 37 5.19 38.09 -17.84
CA VAL A 37 4.87 37.71 -16.47
C VAL A 37 4.60 36.22 -16.60
N ALA A 38 5.51 35.43 -16.06
CA ALA A 38 5.39 33.99 -16.09
C ALA A 38 3.97 33.63 -15.65
N PRO A 39 3.29 32.66 -16.29
CA PRO A 39 1.93 32.28 -15.89
C PRO A 39 1.83 31.96 -14.39
N THR A 40 2.93 31.47 -13.81
CA THR A 40 3.11 31.23 -12.38
C THR A 40 3.12 32.50 -11.54
N ALA A 41 3.72 33.59 -12.02
CA ALA A 41 3.74 34.88 -11.33
C ALA A 41 2.36 35.54 -11.34
N GLN A 42 1.64 35.50 -12.48
CA GLN A 42 0.25 36.01 -12.52
C GLN A 42 -0.67 35.24 -11.59
N PHE A 43 -0.51 33.91 -11.53
CA PHE A 43 -1.26 33.08 -10.60
C PHE A 43 -0.90 33.37 -9.13
N ALA A 44 0.38 33.62 -8.83
CA ALA A 44 0.83 33.98 -7.50
C ALA A 44 0.24 35.33 -7.04
N ASP A 45 0.22 36.34 -7.91
CA ASP A 45 -0.41 37.63 -7.62
C ASP A 45 -1.91 37.48 -7.40
N ALA A 46 -2.59 36.67 -8.22
CA ALA A 46 -4.02 36.40 -8.05
C ALA A 46 -4.32 35.74 -6.69
N LEU A 47 -3.53 34.75 -6.26
CA LEU A 47 -3.74 34.08 -4.96
C LEU A 47 -3.28 34.93 -3.76
N MET A 48 -2.09 35.51 -3.81
CA MET A 48 -1.47 36.13 -2.64
C MET A 48 -1.80 37.62 -2.48
N VAL A 49 -2.22 38.29 -3.55
CA VAL A 49 -2.55 39.72 -3.53
C VAL A 49 -4.06 39.90 -3.72
N ASP A 50 -4.58 39.56 -4.90
CA ASP A 50 -5.96 39.89 -5.28
C ASP A 50 -7.01 39.14 -4.45
N TRP A 51 -6.78 37.86 -4.16
CA TRP A 51 -7.71 36.99 -3.40
C TRP A 51 -7.28 36.73 -1.95
N SER A 52 -6.27 37.44 -1.46
CA SER A 52 -5.67 37.22 -0.13
C SER A 52 -6.69 37.14 1.01
N PHE A 53 -7.61 38.10 1.08
CA PHE A 53 -8.63 38.15 2.14
C PHE A 53 -9.60 36.97 2.08
N SER A 54 -10.07 36.62 0.88
CA SER A 54 -10.97 35.48 0.66
C SER A 54 -10.30 34.15 1.03
N LEU A 55 -9.00 33.99 0.72
CA LEU A 55 -8.23 32.79 1.05
C LEU A 55 -8.01 32.62 2.55
N VAL A 56 -7.77 33.71 3.29
CA VAL A 56 -7.65 33.66 4.76
C VAL A 56 -8.97 33.20 5.38
N ILE A 57 -10.11 33.75 4.93
CA ILE A 57 -11.43 33.33 5.41
C ILE A 57 -11.69 31.87 5.06
N LEU A 58 -11.40 31.44 3.83
CA LEU A 58 -11.53 30.06 3.40
C LEU A 58 -10.69 29.13 4.29
N GLY A 59 -9.45 29.49 4.58
CA GLY A 59 -8.55 28.73 5.44
C GLY A 59 -9.08 28.62 6.88
N ALA A 60 -9.61 29.71 7.44
CA ALA A 60 -10.22 29.70 8.77
C ALA A 60 -11.47 28.81 8.82
N LEU A 61 -12.32 28.85 7.79
CA LEU A 61 -13.50 28.00 7.70
C LEU A 61 -13.13 26.52 7.53
N LEU A 62 -12.10 26.23 6.73
CA LEU A 62 -11.61 24.86 6.53
C LEU A 62 -10.98 24.31 7.82
N ALA A 63 -10.24 25.14 8.56
CA ALA A 63 -9.71 24.78 9.88
C ALA A 63 -10.84 24.51 10.89
N MET A 64 -11.87 25.36 10.93
CA MET A 64 -13.06 25.17 11.78
C MET A 64 -13.76 23.84 11.46
N ALA A 65 -13.90 23.50 10.18
CA ALA A 65 -14.50 22.23 9.75
C ALA A 65 -13.65 21.01 10.14
N MET A 66 -12.32 21.09 9.98
CA MET A 66 -11.39 20.03 10.37
C MET A 66 -11.40 19.76 11.89
N ILE A 67 -11.48 20.82 12.70
CA ILE A 67 -11.61 20.69 14.16
C ILE A 67 -12.94 20.03 14.52
N GLY A 68 -14.04 20.40 13.85
CA GLY A 68 -15.35 19.77 14.04
C GLY A 68 -15.35 18.28 13.68
N ALA A 69 -14.72 17.89 12.57
CA ALA A 69 -14.59 16.49 12.17
C ALA A 69 -13.74 15.67 13.16
N SER A 70 -12.67 16.27 13.71
CA SER A 70 -11.85 15.62 14.73
C SER A 70 -12.61 15.39 16.05
N TYR A 71 -13.50 16.33 16.43
CA TYR A 71 -14.34 16.16 17.62
C TYR A 71 -15.33 15.00 17.45
N LEU A 72 -15.91 14.84 16.26
CA LEU A 72 -16.86 13.76 15.97
C LEU A 72 -16.24 12.35 16.16
N VAL A 73 -15.01 12.14 15.70
CA VAL A 73 -14.29 10.86 15.89
C VAL A 73 -13.94 10.62 17.36
N ARG A 74 -13.66 11.69 18.11
CA ARG A 74 -13.38 11.59 19.55
C ARG A 74 -14.63 11.21 20.34
N ASP A 75 -15.78 11.77 19.98
CA ASP A 75 -17.06 11.47 20.61
C ASP A 75 -17.47 10.00 20.37
N GLU A 76 -17.27 9.47 19.15
CA GLU A 76 -17.52 8.05 18.84
C GLU A 76 -16.63 7.12 19.70
N ARG A 77 -15.37 7.50 19.95
CA ARG A 77 -14.48 6.73 20.82
C ARG A 77 -14.91 6.78 22.29
N LEU A 78 -15.41 7.92 22.77
CA LEU A 78 -15.91 8.07 24.14
C LEU A 78 -17.19 7.27 24.37
N GLU A 79 -18.12 7.28 23.41
CA GLU A 79 -19.33 6.47 23.48
C GLU A 79 -18.98 4.98 23.59
N ASN A 80 -18.10 4.47 22.71
CA ASN A 80 -17.64 3.08 22.77
C ASN A 80 -16.95 2.72 24.11
N LEU A 81 -16.22 3.66 24.71
CA LEU A 81 -15.62 3.45 26.04
C LEU A 81 -16.69 3.34 27.15
N ILE A 82 -17.72 4.18 27.11
CA ILE A 82 -18.83 4.14 28.09
C ILE A 82 -19.63 2.84 27.97
N TRP A 83 -19.86 2.36 26.75
CA TRP A 83 -20.48 1.05 26.53
C TRP A 83 -19.61 -0.11 27.05
N ASN A 84 -18.28 -0.03 26.94
CA ASN A 84 -17.36 -1.05 27.45
C ASN A 84 -17.18 -0.99 29.00
N GLU A 85 -17.17 0.21 29.59
CA GLU A 85 -16.94 0.41 31.02
C GLU A 85 -18.20 0.20 31.88
N SER A 86 -19.39 0.39 31.32
CA SER A 86 -20.66 0.24 32.07
C SER A 86 -21.05 -1.20 32.43
N GLY A 87 -20.27 -2.21 32.03
CA GLY A 87 -20.46 -3.61 32.43
C GLY A 87 -21.82 -4.22 32.05
N ILE A 88 -22.57 -3.55 31.17
CA ILE A 88 -23.85 -4.04 30.67
C ILE A 88 -23.55 -4.79 29.36
N GLU A 89 -23.67 -6.12 29.38
CA GLU A 89 -23.70 -6.94 28.17
C GLU A 89 -24.99 -6.66 27.37
N VAL A 90 -25.10 -5.48 26.77
CA VAL A 90 -26.12 -5.21 25.77
C VAL A 90 -25.53 -5.60 24.43
N GLY A 91 -26.19 -6.52 23.73
CA GLY A 91 -25.78 -6.99 22.41
C GLY A 91 -25.42 -5.85 21.45
N PRO A 92 -24.58 -6.12 20.44
CA PRO A 92 -23.85 -5.10 19.70
C PRO A 92 -24.77 -4.01 19.14
N ALA A 93 -24.36 -2.75 19.29
CA ALA A 93 -25.04 -1.59 18.71
C ALA A 93 -25.22 -1.77 17.19
N PRO A 94 -26.31 -1.25 16.59
CA PRO A 94 -26.53 -1.34 15.16
C PRO A 94 -25.52 -0.45 14.41
N SER A 95 -24.34 -1.00 14.15
CA SER A 95 -23.34 -0.41 13.29
C SER A 95 -23.91 -0.24 11.89
N LYS A 96 -24.07 1.01 11.43
CA LYS A 96 -24.39 1.34 10.03
C LYS A 96 -23.23 1.09 9.07
N ARG A 97 -22.08 0.61 9.55
CA ARG A 97 -21.11 -0.08 8.72
C ARG A 97 -21.39 -1.56 8.89
N SER A 98 -21.75 -2.25 7.82
CA SER A 98 -21.65 -3.71 7.80
C SER A 98 -20.17 -4.07 7.93
N SER A 99 -19.64 -4.07 9.16
CA SER A 99 -18.64 -5.06 9.51
C SER A 99 -19.38 -6.38 9.30
N VAL A 100 -19.17 -6.99 8.14
CA VAL A 100 -19.44 -8.40 7.98
C VAL A 100 -18.69 -9.02 9.15
N ALA A 101 -19.44 -9.45 10.17
CA ALA A 101 -18.89 -10.21 11.27
C ALA A 101 -18.51 -11.55 10.65
N VAL A 102 -17.35 -11.57 10.02
CA VAL A 102 -16.68 -12.78 9.62
C VAL A 102 -16.47 -13.51 10.93
N LYS A 103 -17.20 -14.61 11.13
CA LYS A 103 -17.00 -15.48 12.28
C LYS A 103 -15.55 -15.94 12.22
N MET A 104 -14.75 -15.44 13.14
CA MET A 104 -13.38 -15.90 13.34
C MET A 104 -13.47 -17.09 14.28
N ASP A 105 -12.86 -18.19 13.86
CA ASP A 105 -12.71 -19.36 14.72
C ASP A 105 -11.61 -19.08 15.75
N THR A 106 -11.69 -19.72 16.91
CA THR A 106 -10.64 -19.71 17.93
C THR A 106 -9.66 -20.84 17.64
N ALA A 107 -8.35 -20.60 17.76
CA ALA A 107 -7.34 -21.64 17.62
C ALA A 107 -7.64 -22.83 18.57
N SER A 108 -7.86 -24.00 17.98
CA SER A 108 -8.09 -25.25 18.73
C SER A 108 -6.84 -26.11 18.84
N GLY A 109 -5.74 -25.73 18.20
CA GLY A 109 -4.50 -26.51 18.12
C GLY A 109 -4.55 -27.65 17.09
N ASP A 110 -5.73 -27.97 16.58
CA ASP A 110 -5.95 -29.04 15.59
C ASP A 110 -5.75 -28.55 14.14
N GLU A 111 -5.49 -27.26 13.92
CA GLU A 111 -5.39 -26.66 12.59
C GLU A 111 -4.24 -27.24 11.77
N LEU A 112 -3.14 -27.57 12.44
CA LEU A 112 -2.00 -28.30 11.91
C LEU A 112 -2.39 -29.68 11.39
N GLN A 113 -3.24 -30.39 12.12
CA GLN A 113 -3.74 -31.71 11.72
C GLN A 113 -4.70 -31.60 10.53
N LYS A 114 -5.61 -30.61 10.55
CA LYS A 114 -6.50 -30.33 9.42
C LYS A 114 -5.74 -29.93 8.16
N LEU A 115 -4.63 -29.21 8.31
CA LEU A 115 -3.73 -28.87 7.21
C LEU A 115 -3.06 -30.13 6.66
N ALA A 116 -2.54 -31.00 7.52
CA ALA A 116 -1.95 -32.28 7.09
C ALA A 116 -2.98 -33.16 6.34
N ASP A 117 -4.21 -33.22 6.83
CA ASP A 117 -5.31 -33.94 6.18
C ASP A 117 -5.71 -33.31 4.83
N TYR A 118 -5.69 -31.98 4.73
CA TYR A 118 -5.94 -31.25 3.49
C TYR A 118 -4.87 -31.55 2.43
N LEU A 119 -3.60 -31.57 2.81
CA LEU A 119 -2.49 -31.89 1.91
C LEU A 119 -2.59 -33.34 1.39
N ARG A 120 -2.98 -34.28 2.28
CA ARG A 120 -3.24 -35.67 1.90
C ARG A 120 -4.42 -35.80 0.95
N ALA A 121 -5.54 -35.16 1.25
CA ALA A 121 -6.76 -35.21 0.43
C ALA A 121 -6.56 -34.57 -0.94
N SER A 122 -5.82 -33.46 -1.00
CA SER A 122 -5.50 -32.75 -2.25
C SER A 122 -4.36 -33.39 -3.04
N SER A 123 -3.66 -34.40 -2.47
CA SER A 123 -2.47 -35.03 -3.06
C SER A 123 -1.39 -34.03 -3.46
N GLN A 124 -1.32 -32.89 -2.76
CA GLN A 124 -0.32 -31.87 -2.99
C GLN A 124 0.89 -32.15 -2.10
N THR A 125 2.09 -31.90 -2.65
CA THR A 125 3.30 -31.93 -1.84
C THR A 125 3.38 -30.66 -0.98
N VAL A 126 4.10 -30.74 0.14
CA VAL A 126 4.39 -29.56 0.99
C VAL A 126 5.01 -28.44 0.16
N PHE A 127 5.88 -28.81 -0.78
CA PHE A 127 6.50 -27.89 -1.73
C PHE A 127 5.51 -27.20 -2.66
N ASP A 128 4.53 -27.93 -3.20
CA ASP A 128 3.51 -27.35 -4.07
C ASP A 128 2.55 -26.43 -3.29
N PHE A 129 2.24 -26.80 -2.05
CA PHE A 129 1.46 -25.96 -1.15
C PHE A 129 2.18 -24.66 -0.83
N PHE A 130 3.44 -24.73 -0.41
CA PHE A 130 4.30 -23.59 -0.10
C PHE A 130 4.33 -22.60 -1.27
N ARG A 131 4.61 -23.09 -2.47
CA ARG A 131 4.66 -22.27 -3.70
C ARG A 131 3.30 -21.65 -4.09
N SER A 132 2.19 -22.17 -3.58
CA SER A 132 0.85 -21.64 -3.87
C SER A 132 0.41 -20.51 -2.93
N ILE A 133 1.18 -20.29 -1.87
CA ILE A 133 0.89 -19.40 -0.74
C ILE A 133 1.91 -18.29 -0.64
N ASP A 134 3.19 -18.59 -0.86
CA ASP A 134 4.25 -17.61 -1.03
C ASP A 134 3.89 -16.71 -2.23
N LEU A 135 3.30 -15.54 -1.93
CA LEU A 135 2.77 -14.63 -2.95
C LEU A 135 3.84 -13.70 -3.49
N ASP A 136 4.89 -13.47 -2.71
CA ASP A 136 5.98 -12.57 -3.04
C ASP A 136 7.27 -13.30 -3.48
N ASP A 137 7.23 -14.64 -3.58
CA ASP A 137 8.33 -15.53 -3.94
C ASP A 137 9.56 -15.31 -3.03
N SER A 138 9.33 -14.98 -1.76
CA SER A 138 10.40 -14.69 -0.79
C SER A 138 11.10 -15.97 -0.31
N GLY A 139 10.46 -17.13 -0.45
CA GLY A 139 11.00 -18.40 0.03
C GLY A 139 10.78 -18.65 1.53
N GLU A 140 10.03 -17.77 2.21
CA GLU A 140 9.64 -17.84 3.62
C GLU A 140 8.13 -17.53 3.68
N ILE A 141 7.35 -18.17 4.55
CA ILE A 141 5.91 -17.85 4.71
C ILE A 141 5.73 -16.97 5.94
N ASP A 142 5.10 -15.81 5.77
CA ASP A 142 4.74 -14.94 6.88
C ASP A 142 3.37 -15.30 7.52
N THR A 143 3.06 -14.69 8.67
CA THR A 143 1.82 -14.93 9.41
C THR A 143 0.55 -14.57 8.61
N MET A 144 0.62 -13.58 7.73
CA MET A 144 -0.51 -13.16 6.89
C MET A 144 -0.72 -14.12 5.72
N GLU A 145 0.36 -14.59 5.09
CA GLU A 145 0.33 -15.59 4.03
C GLU A 145 -0.19 -16.93 4.55
N PHE A 146 0.25 -17.34 5.74
CA PHE A 146 -0.27 -18.54 6.40
C PHE A 146 -1.75 -18.41 6.77
N GLN A 147 -2.18 -17.25 7.25
CA GLN A 147 -3.61 -16.98 7.50
C GLN A 147 -4.43 -17.08 6.21
N LEU A 148 -3.93 -16.48 5.13
CA LEU A 148 -4.59 -16.51 3.82
C LEU A 148 -4.66 -17.95 3.30
N ALA A 149 -3.61 -18.74 3.51
CA ALA A 149 -3.57 -20.15 3.16
C ALA A 149 -4.66 -20.97 3.86
N LEU A 150 -4.77 -20.84 5.18
CA LEU A 150 -5.77 -21.55 5.98
C LEU A 150 -7.20 -21.19 5.54
N ASN A 151 -7.43 -19.91 5.25
CA ASN A 151 -8.72 -19.43 4.77
C ASN A 151 -9.01 -19.96 3.34
N LYS A 152 -8.03 -19.87 2.44
CA LYS A 152 -8.14 -20.37 1.05
C LYS A 152 -8.36 -21.87 0.99
N ALA A 153 -7.73 -22.63 1.88
CA ALA A 153 -7.92 -24.07 2.03
C ALA A 153 -9.22 -24.44 2.77
N SER A 154 -10.01 -23.46 3.24
CA SER A 154 -11.22 -23.66 4.05
C SER A 154 -11.00 -24.50 5.32
N ILE A 155 -9.78 -24.43 5.88
CA ILE A 155 -9.38 -25.18 7.07
C ILE A 155 -9.86 -24.45 8.33
N ALA A 156 -9.49 -23.18 8.43
CA ALA A 156 -9.82 -22.34 9.56
C ALA A 156 -9.75 -20.87 9.13
N ASN A 157 -10.63 -20.05 9.70
CA ASN A 157 -10.57 -18.62 9.55
C ASN A 157 -10.18 -18.00 10.90
N LEU A 158 -8.89 -18.11 11.18
CA LEU A 158 -8.29 -17.66 12.43
C LEU A 158 -7.86 -16.19 12.35
N PRO A 159 -7.91 -15.45 13.45
CA PRO A 159 -7.33 -14.12 13.54
C PRO A 159 -5.79 -14.16 13.54
N PRO A 160 -5.10 -13.04 13.23
CA PRO A 160 -3.65 -13.02 13.09
C PRO A 160 -2.86 -13.48 14.32
N TRP A 161 -3.37 -13.24 15.54
CA TRP A 161 -2.68 -13.63 16.79
C TRP A 161 -2.74 -15.15 17.06
N ASP A 162 -3.83 -15.81 16.65
CA ASP A 162 -3.99 -17.26 16.77
C ASP A 162 -3.10 -17.98 15.74
N VAL A 163 -2.99 -17.39 14.53
CA VAL A 163 -2.09 -17.88 13.48
C VAL A 163 -0.62 -17.68 13.88
N ASP A 164 -0.28 -16.53 14.47
CA ASP A 164 1.06 -16.23 14.97
C ASP A 164 1.53 -17.27 15.98
N GLU A 165 0.65 -17.73 16.88
CA GLU A 165 0.98 -18.81 17.81
C GLU A 165 1.29 -20.14 17.11
N LEU A 166 0.53 -20.49 16.06
CA LEU A 166 0.79 -21.70 15.27
C LEU A 166 2.10 -21.62 14.49
N VAL A 167 2.40 -20.46 13.89
CA VAL A 167 3.67 -20.22 13.18
C VAL A 167 4.83 -20.31 14.16
N ASN A 168 4.73 -19.65 15.31
CA ASN A 168 5.77 -19.69 16.36
C ASN A 168 6.00 -21.10 16.94
N GLN A 169 5.01 -22.00 16.90
CA GLN A 169 5.20 -23.40 17.33
C GLN A 169 5.99 -24.23 16.32
N MET A 170 5.90 -23.89 15.03
CA MET A 170 6.62 -24.60 13.96
C MET A 170 7.99 -23.98 13.67
N ASP A 171 8.13 -22.68 13.88
CA ASP A 171 9.37 -21.93 13.69
C ASP A 171 10.43 -22.40 14.70
N LEU A 172 11.42 -23.13 14.20
CA LEU A 172 12.51 -23.67 15.01
C LEU A 172 13.59 -22.63 15.26
N ASN A 173 13.70 -21.64 14.38
CA ASN A 173 14.78 -20.69 14.34
C ASN A 173 14.41 -19.35 15.03
N ASN A 174 13.12 -19.14 15.31
CA ASN A 174 12.49 -17.98 15.95
C ASN A 174 12.66 -16.66 15.15
N ASP A 175 12.60 -16.71 13.83
CA ASP A 175 12.58 -15.52 12.96
C ASP A 175 11.17 -14.98 12.70
N GLY A 176 10.14 -15.69 13.18
CA GLY A 176 8.73 -15.33 13.05
C GLY A 176 8.14 -15.66 11.67
N LYS A 177 8.84 -16.48 10.89
CA LYS A 177 8.44 -16.95 9.56
C LYS A 177 8.58 -18.46 9.49
N LEU A 178 8.07 -19.04 8.40
CA LEU A 178 8.12 -20.48 8.20
C LEU A 178 8.81 -20.83 6.89
N ASP A 179 9.94 -21.52 6.99
CA ASP A 179 10.65 -22.03 5.83
C ASP A 179 10.12 -23.40 5.37
N LEU A 180 10.45 -23.76 4.12
CA LEU A 180 10.16 -25.09 3.56
C LEU A 180 10.60 -26.25 4.47
N PRO A 181 11.83 -26.29 5.03
CA PRO A 181 12.26 -27.39 5.91
C PRO A 181 11.49 -27.42 7.23
N GLU A 182 11.13 -26.26 7.79
CA GLU A 182 10.42 -26.17 9.06
C GLU A 182 8.98 -26.67 8.92
N LEU A 183 8.30 -26.29 7.84
CA LEU A 183 6.97 -26.79 7.50
C LEU A 183 6.98 -28.30 7.26
N ASP A 184 7.97 -28.82 6.53
CA ASP A 184 8.10 -30.25 6.24
C ASP A 184 8.32 -31.06 7.53
N LEU A 185 9.17 -30.57 8.44
CA LEU A 185 9.40 -31.18 9.76
C LEU A 185 8.16 -31.15 10.63
N ALA A 186 7.44 -30.02 10.69
CA ALA A 186 6.21 -29.89 11.45
C ALA A 186 5.15 -30.91 10.99
N LEU A 187 4.96 -31.05 9.68
CA LEU A 187 4.04 -32.03 9.11
C LEU A 187 4.50 -33.46 9.36
N MET A 188 5.80 -33.75 9.23
CA MET A 188 6.35 -35.08 9.49
C MET A 188 6.19 -35.47 10.98
N SER A 189 6.38 -34.54 11.90
CA SER A 189 6.16 -34.74 13.34
C SER A 189 4.71 -35.15 13.63
N LEU A 190 3.74 -34.48 13.01
CA LEU A 190 2.31 -34.81 13.17
C LEU A 190 1.96 -36.19 12.61
N THR A 191 2.59 -36.61 11.50
CA THR A 191 2.39 -37.97 10.97
C THR A 191 2.99 -39.05 11.87
N THR A 192 4.05 -38.72 12.60
CA THR A 192 4.70 -39.65 13.54
C THR A 192 3.88 -39.79 14.81
N ASP A 193 3.32 -38.68 15.31
CA ASP A 193 2.54 -38.65 16.54
C ASP A 193 1.14 -39.28 16.37
N SER A 194 0.53 -39.13 15.20
CA SER A 194 -0.76 -39.80 14.87
C SER A 194 -0.62 -41.30 14.58
N GLY A 195 0.60 -41.86 14.61
CA GLY A 195 0.91 -43.27 14.37
C GLY A 195 1.40 -44.04 15.60
N GLY A 196 1.26 -43.47 16.80
CA GLY A 196 1.89 -43.96 18.03
C GLY A 196 0.96 -44.37 19.18
N GLU A 197 -0.33 -44.63 18.93
CA GLU A 197 -1.24 -45.22 19.93
C GLU A 197 -1.81 -46.56 19.45
N GLU A 198 -0.96 -47.57 19.29
CA GLU A 198 -1.35 -48.98 19.39
C GLU A 198 -0.25 -49.77 20.11
N GLU A 199 -0.35 -49.91 21.44
CA GLU A 199 0.02 -51.11 22.21
C GLU A 199 -0.87 -51.27 23.46
#